data_AF-A0A522CPT7-F1
#
_entry.id   AF-A0A522CPT7-F1
#
_cell.length_a   1.000
_cell.length_b   1.000
_cell.length_c   1.000
_cell.angle_alpha   90.00
_cell.angle_beta   90.00
_cell.angle_gamma   90.00
#
_symmetry.space_group_name_H-M   'P 1'
#
loop_
_entity.id
_entity.type
_entity.pdbx_description
1 polymer ?
#
loop_
_entity_poly.entity_id
_entity_poly.type
_entity_poly.pdbx_seq_one_letter_code
_entity_poly.pdbx_strand_id
1 'polypeptide(L)'
;MTPSPESTGRYGSALEEIPGEARPLLAQALDILAMDKKDGERLVRLLCEQGLPLKFFPEEPGKGGGAVTLGDSAVEDGRVKLNPESVGLYPGQTLGATVMILAHELRHLEQLVTNTLMLEQQGKIVPPVEAVLYTYMIEADAQATATEISFLLMKQGKPEAWEYITKEESNYKDMADGYKNATVREPGAEESGYARKMAFNKWFTTDWSLGYASDNIDYRPSDNIHREMLKGGARIENMEQGDFAQLGKYLANADPQKYAEQVTVPAKDLRRVEQAEKDFTRLTQDVESGQLHDRSLKVEKDAYGREIAPAAPVRPSTAEAAKPVVSEPAETPDAGPRKPQPLSSRFNRPSGI
;
A
#
# COMPACT_ATOMS: atom_id res chain seq x y z
N MET A 1 18.63 21.75 -5.69
CA MET A 1 17.54 22.32 -6.52
C MET A 1 16.43 22.70 -5.58
N THR A 2 15.99 23.96 -5.57
CA THR A 2 14.78 24.38 -4.85
C THR A 2 13.54 23.98 -5.68
N PRO A 3 12.52 23.32 -5.08
CA PRO A 3 11.32 22.97 -5.82
C PRO A 3 10.54 24.21 -6.27
N SER A 4 9.89 24.11 -7.44
CA SER A 4 9.07 25.19 -7.99
C SER A 4 7.85 25.43 -7.09
N PRO A 5 7.42 26.68 -6.86
CA PRO A 5 6.16 27.00 -6.18
C PRO A 5 4.92 26.32 -6.80
N GLU A 6 5.00 25.89 -8.07
CA GLU A 6 3.90 25.17 -8.74
C GLU A 6 3.73 23.72 -8.24
N SER A 7 4.79 23.07 -7.72
CA SER A 7 4.69 21.67 -7.30
C SER A 7 3.95 21.50 -5.96
N THR A 8 3.96 22.51 -5.09
CA THR A 8 3.23 22.46 -3.81
C THR A 8 1.72 22.57 -4.01
N GLY A 9 1.26 23.27 -5.06
CA GLY A 9 -0.16 23.31 -5.43
C GLY A 9 -0.64 22.01 -6.09
N ARG A 10 0.27 21.27 -6.75
CA ARG A 10 -0.07 20.05 -7.52
C ARG A 10 -0.60 18.91 -6.65
N TYR A 11 -0.09 18.79 -5.42
CA TYR A 11 -0.39 17.67 -4.53
C TYR A 11 -1.46 17.98 -3.46
N GLY A 12 -2.04 19.19 -3.48
CA GLY A 12 -3.24 19.54 -2.70
C GLY A 12 -3.17 19.11 -1.23
N SER A 13 -4.20 18.37 -0.79
CA SER A 13 -4.34 17.86 0.58
C SER A 13 -3.21 16.92 1.02
N ALA A 14 -2.52 16.26 0.07
CA ALA A 14 -1.45 15.32 0.41
C ALA A 14 -0.27 15.98 1.14
N LEU A 15 -0.03 17.29 0.93
CA LEU A 15 1.06 18.02 1.58
C LEU A 15 0.61 19.02 2.65
N GLU A 16 -0.69 19.06 2.95
CA GLU A 16 -1.28 20.06 3.84
C GLU A 16 -0.76 19.91 5.28
N GLU A 17 -0.69 18.66 5.78
CA GLU A 17 -0.25 18.33 7.13
C GLU A 17 1.28 18.27 7.30
N ILE A 18 2.05 18.40 6.22
CA ILE A 18 3.51 18.34 6.28
C ILE A 18 4.10 19.68 6.77
N PRO A 19 5.02 19.67 7.76
CA PRO A 19 5.76 20.85 8.21
C PRO A 19 6.44 21.58 7.05
N GLY A 20 6.44 22.92 7.10
CA GLY A 20 6.85 23.77 5.98
C GLY A 20 8.26 23.50 5.46
N GLU A 21 9.19 23.13 6.33
CA GLU A 21 10.58 22.81 6.00
C GLU A 21 10.74 21.47 5.26
N ALA A 22 9.84 20.51 5.47
CA ALA A 22 9.91 19.18 4.87
C ALA A 22 9.04 19.05 3.60
N ARG A 23 8.06 19.94 3.44
CA ARG A 23 7.19 20.00 2.25
C ARG A 23 7.95 20.06 0.92
N PRO A 24 9.03 20.85 0.77
CA PRO A 24 9.87 20.84 -0.44
C PRO A 24 10.40 19.45 -0.82
N LEU A 25 10.89 18.68 0.15
CA LEU A 25 11.47 17.35 -0.07
C LEU A 25 10.40 16.37 -0.57
N LEU A 26 9.24 16.33 0.10
CA LEU A 26 8.15 15.42 -0.28
C LEU A 26 7.53 15.79 -1.62
N ALA A 27 7.34 17.09 -1.91
CA ALA A 27 6.90 17.54 -3.23
C ALA A 27 7.88 17.10 -4.33
N GLN A 28 9.19 17.26 -4.09
CA GLN A 28 10.22 16.82 -5.03
C GLN A 28 10.22 15.30 -5.21
N ALA A 29 10.01 14.53 -4.13
CA ALA A 29 9.96 13.07 -4.20
C ALA A 29 8.75 12.59 -5.01
N LEU A 30 7.57 13.19 -4.82
CA LEU A 30 6.37 12.90 -5.63
C LEU A 30 6.56 13.30 -7.10
N ASP A 31 7.20 14.44 -7.37
CA ASP A 31 7.51 14.86 -8.74
C ASP A 31 8.43 13.86 -9.45
N ILE A 32 9.47 13.37 -8.76
CA ILE A 32 10.38 12.35 -9.28
C ILE A 32 9.62 11.04 -9.50
N LEU A 33 8.84 10.59 -8.53
CA LEU A 33 8.07 9.36 -8.64
C LEU A 33 7.12 9.40 -9.85
N ALA A 34 6.45 10.53 -10.09
CA ALA A 34 5.56 10.72 -11.23
C ALA A 34 6.26 10.83 -12.61
N MET A 35 7.60 10.78 -12.66
CA MET A 35 8.33 10.68 -13.92
C MET A 35 8.23 9.29 -14.54
N ASP A 36 8.13 8.23 -13.73
CA ASP A 36 7.79 6.90 -14.24
C ASP A 36 6.33 6.87 -14.72
N LYS A 37 6.13 6.85 -16.04
CA LYS A 37 4.82 6.94 -16.70
C LYS A 37 3.97 5.68 -16.60
N LYS A 38 4.49 4.63 -15.97
CA LYS A 38 3.77 3.38 -15.74
C LYS A 38 3.22 3.33 -14.33
N ASP A 39 4.04 2.98 -13.35
CA ASP A 39 3.58 2.75 -11.99
C ASP A 39 3.74 3.98 -11.12
N GLY A 40 4.86 4.71 -11.20
CA GLY A 40 5.10 5.89 -10.37
C GLY A 40 4.03 6.97 -10.53
N GLU A 41 3.69 7.37 -11.75
CA GLU A 41 2.63 8.35 -12.03
C GLU A 41 1.25 7.84 -11.58
N ARG A 42 0.97 6.55 -11.77
CA ARG A 42 -0.29 5.93 -11.38
C ARG A 42 -0.45 5.91 -9.86
N LEU A 43 0.61 5.58 -9.12
CA LEU A 43 0.64 5.56 -7.66
C LEU A 43 0.48 6.97 -7.07
N VAL A 44 1.17 7.97 -7.62
CA VAL A 44 1.02 9.38 -7.22
C VAL A 44 -0.40 9.87 -7.51
N ARG A 45 -0.97 9.51 -8.67
CA ARG A 45 -2.36 9.86 -8.99
C ARG A 45 -3.34 9.22 -7.99
N LEU A 46 -3.13 7.96 -7.64
CA LEU A 46 -3.95 7.27 -6.64
C LEU A 46 -3.94 7.99 -5.29
N LEU A 47 -2.76 8.41 -4.80
CA LEU A 47 -2.64 9.21 -3.59
C LEU A 47 -3.53 10.46 -3.65
N CYS A 48 -3.46 11.21 -4.75
CA CYS A 48 -4.25 12.42 -4.96
C CYS A 48 -5.77 12.12 -5.06
N GLU A 49 -6.15 11.04 -5.76
CA GLU A 49 -7.55 10.63 -5.92
C GLU A 49 -8.19 10.20 -4.59
N GLN A 50 -7.43 9.54 -3.72
CA GLN A 50 -7.86 9.19 -2.37
C GLN A 50 -7.86 10.39 -1.42
N GLY A 51 -7.22 11.51 -1.80
CA GLY A 51 -7.16 12.73 -0.99
C GLY A 51 -6.38 12.57 0.32
N LEU A 52 -5.53 11.54 0.44
CA LEU A 52 -4.89 11.18 1.70
C LEU A 52 -3.72 12.12 2.03
N PRO A 53 -3.61 12.61 3.27
CA PRO A 53 -2.45 13.37 3.72
C PRO A 53 -1.20 12.48 3.81
N LEU A 54 -0.06 13.04 3.44
CA LEU A 54 1.25 12.55 3.88
C LEU A 54 1.51 13.07 5.29
N LYS A 55 2.08 12.22 6.16
CA LYS A 55 2.44 12.59 7.54
C LYS A 55 3.87 12.15 7.88
N PHE A 56 4.47 12.81 8.86
CA PHE A 56 5.64 12.26 9.54
C PHE A 56 5.20 11.57 10.83
N PHE A 57 5.72 10.37 11.07
CA PHE A 57 5.52 9.71 12.35
C PHE A 57 6.33 10.42 13.45
N PRO A 58 5.74 10.63 14.64
CA PRO A 58 6.35 11.41 15.72
C PRO A 58 7.50 10.70 16.45
N GLU A 59 7.65 9.38 16.29
CA GLU A 59 8.69 8.59 16.96
C GLU A 59 9.79 8.19 15.98
N GLU A 60 11.04 8.12 16.47
CA GLU A 60 12.12 7.48 15.73
C GLU A 60 11.75 6.01 15.44
N PRO A 61 12.10 5.48 14.26
CA PRO A 61 11.61 4.18 13.82
C PRO A 61 12.02 3.03 14.76
N GLY A 62 11.05 2.19 15.13
CA GLY A 62 11.26 0.75 14.95
C GLY A 62 11.58 0.45 13.47
N LYS A 63 12.11 -0.73 13.14
CA LYS A 63 12.81 -1.10 11.88
C LYS A 63 12.25 -0.67 10.47
N GLY A 64 11.12 0.03 10.34
CA GLY A 64 10.51 0.46 9.06
C GLY A 64 10.89 1.87 8.56
N GLY A 65 10.57 2.17 7.29
CA GLY A 65 10.82 3.46 6.62
C GLY A 65 9.58 4.35 6.46
N GLY A 66 8.39 3.74 6.45
CA GLY A 66 7.09 4.38 6.34
C GLY A 66 5.98 3.37 6.68
N ALA A 67 4.72 3.81 6.54
CA ALA A 67 3.55 2.94 6.60
C ALA A 67 2.31 3.65 6.02
N VAL A 68 1.40 2.91 5.39
CA VAL A 68 0.01 3.36 5.19
C VAL A 68 -0.77 3.16 6.48
N THR A 69 -1.34 4.23 7.03
CA THR A 69 -2.18 4.13 8.24
C THR A 69 -3.62 3.85 7.87
N LEU A 70 -4.28 3.03 8.68
CA LEU A 70 -5.69 2.70 8.53
C LEU A 70 -6.51 3.52 9.52
N GLY A 71 -7.57 4.14 9.05
CA GLY A 71 -8.58 4.79 9.88
C GLY A 71 -9.66 3.80 10.30
N ASP A 72 -10.88 4.31 10.51
CA ASP A 72 -12.03 3.48 10.86
C ASP A 72 -12.30 2.42 9.78
N SER A 73 -12.52 1.19 10.22
CA SER A 73 -13.00 0.12 9.36
C SER A 73 -14.52 0.04 9.37
N ALA A 74 -15.12 -0.26 8.23
CA ALA A 74 -16.56 -0.46 8.10
C ALA A 74 -16.87 -1.86 7.59
N VAL A 75 -18.09 -2.35 7.81
CA VAL A 75 -18.60 -3.52 7.08
C VAL A 75 -19.53 -3.04 5.98
N GLU A 76 -19.16 -3.29 4.72
CA GLU A 76 -19.94 -2.99 3.52
C GLU A 76 -20.21 -4.30 2.77
N ASP A 77 -21.47 -4.57 2.43
CA ASP A 77 -21.90 -5.80 1.73
C ASP A 77 -21.40 -7.11 2.36
N GLY A 78 -21.30 -7.12 3.69
CA GLY A 78 -20.81 -8.27 4.44
C GLY A 78 -19.30 -8.48 4.32
N ARG A 79 -18.52 -7.45 3.99
CA ARG A 79 -17.05 -7.49 3.97
C ARG A 79 -16.48 -6.31 4.72
N VAL A 80 -15.32 -6.49 5.34
CA VAL A 80 -14.61 -5.35 5.93
C VAL A 80 -14.09 -4.46 4.82
N LYS A 81 -14.24 -3.17 5.01
CA LYS A 81 -13.58 -2.14 4.23
C LYS A 81 -12.64 -1.41 5.16
N LEU A 82 -11.36 -1.64 4.94
CA LEU A 82 -10.29 -0.86 5.53
C LEU A 82 -10.19 0.46 4.77
N ASN A 83 -10.31 1.57 5.48
CA ASN A 83 -10.18 2.90 4.89
C ASN A 83 -8.78 3.43 5.21
N PRO A 84 -7.94 3.71 4.20
CA PRO A 84 -6.68 4.38 4.46
C PRO A 84 -6.96 5.78 5.02
N GLU A 85 -6.17 6.19 6.00
CA GLU A 85 -6.27 7.52 6.61
C GLU A 85 -5.12 8.41 6.16
N SER A 86 -3.91 7.88 6.11
CA SER A 86 -2.73 8.66 5.71
C SER A 86 -1.59 7.76 5.19
N VAL A 87 -0.60 8.38 4.56
CA VAL A 87 0.68 7.72 4.24
C VAL A 87 1.78 8.38 5.07
N GLY A 88 2.31 7.64 6.02
CA GLY A 88 3.32 8.12 6.95
C GLY A 88 4.74 7.78 6.52
N LEU A 89 5.65 8.70 6.80
CA LEU A 89 7.10 8.52 6.62
C LEU A 89 7.81 8.86 7.92
N TYR A 90 9.03 8.36 8.09
CA TYR A 90 9.91 8.87 9.14
C TYR A 90 10.65 10.13 8.69
N PRO A 91 10.89 11.10 9.60
CA PRO A 91 11.64 12.30 9.28
C PRO A 91 13.14 12.00 9.05
N GLY A 92 13.87 12.96 8.48
CA GLY A 92 15.33 12.88 8.32
C GLY A 92 15.83 12.00 7.17
N GLN A 93 14.93 11.48 6.33
CA GLN A 93 15.28 10.65 5.18
C GLN A 93 15.97 11.47 4.07
N THR A 94 16.88 10.81 3.35
CA THR A 94 17.43 11.38 2.11
C THR A 94 16.36 11.41 1.00
N LEU A 95 16.56 12.20 -0.06
CA LEU A 95 15.64 12.22 -1.20
C LEU A 95 15.48 10.83 -1.83
N GLY A 96 16.58 10.10 -2.03
CA GLY A 96 16.54 8.74 -2.59
C GLY A 96 15.75 7.75 -1.73
N ALA A 97 15.98 7.79 -0.40
CA ALA A 97 15.21 6.99 0.55
C ALA A 97 13.72 7.36 0.50
N THR A 98 13.40 8.66 0.48
CA THR A 98 12.03 9.18 0.45
C THR A 98 11.29 8.72 -0.81
N VAL A 99 11.92 8.81 -2.00
CA VAL A 99 11.32 8.34 -3.26
C VAL A 99 11.05 6.84 -3.22
N MET A 100 12.01 6.05 -2.74
CA MET A 100 11.85 4.59 -2.61
C MET A 100 10.72 4.22 -1.64
N ILE A 101 10.74 4.80 -0.44
CA ILE A 101 9.73 4.55 0.60
C ILE A 101 8.34 4.96 0.09
N LEU A 102 8.20 6.14 -0.52
CA LEU A 102 6.92 6.54 -1.11
C LEU A 102 6.45 5.54 -2.18
N ALA A 103 7.33 5.07 -3.07
CA ALA A 103 6.95 4.06 -4.06
C ALA A 103 6.45 2.77 -3.40
N HIS A 104 7.09 2.34 -2.31
CA HIS A 104 6.70 1.17 -1.51
C HIS A 104 5.33 1.39 -0.84
N GLU A 105 5.17 2.45 -0.05
CA GLU A 105 3.93 2.72 0.68
C GLU A 105 2.74 3.00 -0.24
N LEU A 106 2.95 3.70 -1.36
CA LEU A 106 1.87 3.93 -2.32
C LEU A 106 1.45 2.63 -3.01
N ARG A 107 2.36 1.65 -3.15
CA ARG A 107 1.97 0.32 -3.61
C ARG A 107 1.09 -0.40 -2.57
N HIS A 108 1.37 -0.26 -1.28
CA HIS A 108 0.43 -0.72 -0.24
C HIS A 108 -0.94 -0.04 -0.32
N LEU A 109 -0.96 1.28 -0.56
CA LEU A 109 -2.21 2.01 -0.77
C LEU A 109 -3.00 1.42 -1.95
N GLU A 110 -2.33 1.13 -3.07
CA GLU A 110 -2.99 0.45 -4.19
C GLU A 110 -3.53 -0.92 -3.80
N GLN A 111 -2.71 -1.77 -3.18
CA GLN A 111 -3.12 -3.12 -2.75
C GLN A 111 -4.37 -3.08 -1.85
N LEU A 112 -4.47 -2.07 -0.99
CA LEU A 112 -5.61 -1.80 -0.11
C LEU A 112 -6.85 -1.31 -0.87
N VAL A 113 -6.69 -0.34 -1.77
CA VAL A 113 -7.82 0.25 -2.53
C VAL A 113 -8.41 -0.76 -3.52
N THR A 114 -7.59 -1.62 -4.12
CA THR A 114 -8.06 -2.62 -5.07
C THR A 114 -8.51 -3.93 -4.40
N ASN A 115 -8.42 -4.03 -3.07
CA ASN A 115 -8.79 -5.23 -2.27
C ASN A 115 -8.08 -6.51 -2.76
N THR A 116 -6.88 -6.37 -3.30
CA THR A 116 -6.24 -7.47 -4.01
C THR A 116 -5.48 -8.38 -3.07
N LEU A 117 -4.91 -7.81 -2.01
CA LEU A 117 -3.99 -8.47 -1.10
C LEU A 117 -4.28 -8.17 0.38
N MET A 118 -5.53 -8.00 0.81
CA MET A 118 -5.88 -7.82 2.22
C MET A 118 -6.95 -8.84 2.61
N LEU A 119 -6.54 -9.90 3.33
CA LEU A 119 -7.42 -11.02 3.70
C LEU A 119 -8.68 -10.55 4.44
N GLU A 120 -8.51 -9.56 5.32
CA GLU A 120 -9.58 -8.94 6.10
C GLU A 120 -10.65 -8.36 5.19
N GLN A 121 -10.24 -7.61 4.15
CA GLN A 121 -11.18 -7.00 3.20
C GLN A 121 -11.83 -8.03 2.26
N GLN A 122 -11.21 -9.20 2.12
CA GLN A 122 -11.78 -10.33 1.38
C GLN A 122 -12.70 -11.19 2.24
N GLY A 123 -12.78 -10.94 3.56
CA GLY A 123 -13.52 -11.80 4.47
C GLY A 123 -12.89 -13.18 4.61
N LYS A 124 -11.58 -13.30 4.36
CA LYS A 124 -10.87 -14.59 4.37
C LYS A 124 -10.08 -14.78 5.66
N ILE A 125 -10.16 -15.99 6.21
CA ILE A 125 -9.25 -16.47 7.25
C ILE A 125 -8.30 -17.52 6.67
N VAL A 126 -7.05 -17.48 7.12
CA VAL A 126 -6.00 -18.42 6.73
C VAL A 126 -5.28 -18.96 7.98
N PRO A 127 -4.72 -20.17 7.93
CA PRO A 127 -3.80 -20.65 8.94
C PRO A 127 -2.65 -19.65 9.19
N PRO A 128 -2.10 -19.58 10.42
CA PRO A 128 -1.07 -18.58 10.76
C PRO A 128 0.16 -18.59 9.85
N VAL A 129 0.62 -19.77 9.43
CA VAL A 129 1.76 -19.91 8.52
C VAL A 129 1.44 -19.31 7.14
N GLU A 130 0.21 -19.49 6.66
CA GLU A 130 -0.28 -18.90 5.43
C GLU A 130 -0.47 -17.38 5.55
N ALA A 131 -0.90 -16.88 6.72
CA ALA A 131 -0.97 -15.44 7.00
C ALA A 131 0.41 -14.79 6.89
N VAL A 132 1.44 -15.41 7.48
CA VAL A 132 2.83 -14.93 7.37
C VAL A 132 3.29 -14.90 5.91
N LEU A 133 3.02 -15.97 5.16
CA LEU A 133 3.33 -16.03 3.73
C LEU A 133 2.63 -14.92 2.94
N TYR A 134 1.36 -14.66 3.26
CA TYR A 134 0.56 -13.64 2.62
C TYR A 134 1.13 -12.24 2.86
N THR A 135 1.43 -11.90 4.12
CA THR A 135 2.13 -10.66 4.47
C THR A 135 3.45 -10.52 3.71
N TYR A 136 4.23 -11.60 3.63
CA TYR A 136 5.48 -11.60 2.85
C TYR A 136 5.26 -11.27 1.38
N MET A 137 4.20 -11.79 0.78
CA MET A 137 3.88 -11.52 -0.62
C MET A 137 3.48 -10.06 -0.85
N ILE A 138 2.71 -9.47 0.06
CA ILE A 138 2.33 -8.05 0.01
C ILE A 138 3.59 -7.16 0.02
N GLU A 139 4.49 -7.43 0.96
CA GLU A 139 5.72 -6.67 1.19
C GLU A 139 6.73 -6.86 0.05
N ALA A 140 6.89 -8.11 -0.40
CA ALA A 140 7.75 -8.44 -1.54
C ALA A 140 7.28 -7.74 -2.82
N ASP A 141 5.96 -7.65 -3.05
CA ASP A 141 5.38 -6.96 -4.21
C ASP A 141 5.55 -5.44 -4.11
N ALA A 142 5.30 -4.85 -2.93
CA ALA A 142 5.54 -3.43 -2.67
C ALA A 142 7.00 -3.06 -2.94
N GLN A 143 7.93 -3.84 -2.38
CA GLN A 143 9.35 -3.57 -2.54
C GLN A 143 9.88 -3.88 -3.95
N ALA A 144 9.38 -4.93 -4.61
CA ALA A 144 9.75 -5.22 -6.00
C ALA A 144 9.27 -4.10 -6.95
N THR A 145 8.08 -3.54 -6.70
CA THR A 145 7.55 -2.39 -7.44
C THR A 145 8.42 -1.14 -7.20
N ALA A 146 8.76 -0.84 -5.94
CA ALA A 146 9.67 0.26 -5.61
C ALA A 146 11.06 0.10 -6.24
N THR A 147 11.57 -1.14 -6.34
CA THR A 147 12.83 -1.48 -7.00
C THR A 147 12.77 -1.22 -8.50
N GLU A 148 11.71 -1.67 -9.18
CA GLU A 148 11.50 -1.40 -10.61
C GLU A 148 11.44 0.10 -10.89
N ILE A 149 10.60 0.83 -10.16
CA ILE A 149 10.46 2.28 -10.30
C ILE A 149 11.82 2.97 -10.11
N SER A 150 12.57 2.60 -9.08
CA SER A 150 13.91 3.16 -8.81
C SER A 150 14.86 2.94 -9.99
N PHE A 151 14.85 1.76 -10.61
CA PHE A 151 15.68 1.45 -11.78
C PHE A 151 15.27 2.26 -13.00
N LEU A 152 13.97 2.39 -13.26
CA LEU A 152 13.43 3.17 -14.37
C LEU A 152 13.75 4.65 -14.21
N LEU A 153 13.65 5.20 -13.00
CA LEU A 153 14.04 6.58 -12.69
C LEU A 153 15.54 6.82 -12.90
N MET A 154 16.39 5.87 -12.52
CA MET A 154 17.83 5.93 -12.82
C MET A 154 18.08 6.03 -14.33
N LYS A 155 17.40 5.20 -15.15
CA LYS A 155 17.48 5.28 -16.63
C LYS A 155 16.99 6.62 -17.19
N GLN A 156 16.15 7.34 -16.44
CA GLN A 156 15.65 8.69 -16.78
C GLN A 156 16.50 9.83 -16.19
N GLY A 157 17.66 9.53 -15.60
CA GLY A 157 18.57 10.53 -15.03
C GLY A 157 18.16 11.03 -13.64
N LYS A 158 17.35 10.26 -12.90
CA LYS A 158 17.01 10.46 -11.48
C LYS A 158 17.50 9.28 -10.65
N PRO A 159 18.82 9.15 -10.42
CA PRO A 159 19.42 7.95 -9.85
C PRO A 159 19.24 7.80 -8.34
N GLU A 160 18.76 8.82 -7.64
CA GLU A 160 18.86 8.95 -6.18
C GLU A 160 18.24 7.75 -5.43
N ALA A 161 17.07 7.26 -5.88
CA ALA A 161 16.41 6.11 -5.28
C ALA A 161 17.15 4.79 -5.56
N TRP A 162 17.67 4.63 -6.78
CA TRP A 162 18.46 3.45 -7.15
C TRP A 162 19.78 3.38 -6.39
N GLU A 163 20.46 4.53 -6.25
CA GLU A 163 21.67 4.66 -5.43
C GLU A 163 21.39 4.31 -3.97
N TYR A 164 20.24 4.71 -3.43
CA TYR A 164 19.86 4.34 -2.06
C TYR A 164 19.71 2.82 -1.89
N ILE A 165 18.95 2.14 -2.77
CA ILE A 165 18.68 0.71 -2.59
C ILE A 165 19.87 -0.20 -2.94
N THR A 166 20.84 0.27 -3.72
CA THR A 166 22.01 -0.53 -4.14
C THR A 166 23.22 -0.42 -3.21
N LYS A 167 23.15 0.41 -2.17
CA LYS A 167 24.16 0.49 -1.12
C LYS A 167 24.39 -0.86 -0.45
N GLU A 168 25.62 -1.14 -0.04
CA GLU A 168 26.00 -2.40 0.61
C GLU A 168 25.23 -2.62 1.91
N GLU A 169 25.01 -1.54 2.67
CA GLU A 169 24.24 -1.53 3.91
C GLU A 169 22.72 -1.56 3.72
N SER A 170 22.22 -1.51 2.48
CA SER A 170 20.79 -1.55 2.21
C SER A 170 20.26 -2.97 2.29
N ASN A 171 19.23 -3.18 3.10
CA ASN A 171 18.46 -4.42 3.14
C ASN A 171 17.94 -4.81 1.73
N TYR A 172 17.68 -3.83 0.85
CA TYR A 172 17.07 -4.06 -0.45
C TYR A 172 18.06 -4.38 -1.57
N LYS A 173 19.37 -4.43 -1.28
CA LYS A 173 20.42 -4.60 -2.27
C LYS A 173 20.25 -5.87 -3.11
N ASP A 174 19.95 -7.00 -2.49
CA ASP A 174 19.78 -8.28 -3.19
C ASP A 174 18.62 -8.27 -4.18
N MET A 175 17.54 -7.53 -3.88
CA MET A 175 16.42 -7.34 -4.79
C MET A 175 16.82 -6.46 -5.98
N ALA A 176 17.56 -5.38 -5.73
CA ALA A 176 18.09 -4.52 -6.77
C ALA A 176 19.05 -5.28 -7.69
N ASP A 177 19.94 -6.11 -7.14
CA ASP A 177 20.83 -6.98 -7.91
C ASP A 177 20.04 -8.01 -8.72
N GLY A 178 19.00 -8.62 -8.14
CA GLY A 178 18.10 -9.54 -8.83
C GLY A 178 17.42 -8.89 -10.05
N TYR A 179 16.87 -7.69 -9.85
CA TYR A 179 16.24 -6.90 -10.91
C TYR A 179 17.24 -6.58 -12.03
N LYS A 180 18.36 -5.95 -11.67
CA LYS A 180 19.39 -5.52 -12.64
C LYS A 180 19.94 -6.71 -13.43
N ASN A 181 20.25 -7.82 -12.76
CA ASN A 181 20.75 -9.01 -13.44
C ASN A 181 19.75 -9.57 -14.46
N ALA A 182 18.45 -9.55 -14.16
CA ALA A 182 17.41 -9.96 -15.10
C ALA A 182 17.38 -9.05 -16.33
N THR A 183 17.41 -7.73 -16.15
CA THR A 183 17.44 -6.75 -17.26
C THR A 183 18.66 -6.89 -18.17
N VAL A 184 19.82 -7.28 -17.62
CA VAL A 184 21.04 -7.50 -18.40
C VAL A 184 21.02 -8.81 -19.18
N ARG A 185 20.43 -9.86 -18.61
CA ARG A 185 20.45 -11.22 -19.18
C ARG A 185 19.36 -11.44 -20.23
N GLU A 186 18.20 -10.81 -20.07
CA GLU A 186 17.03 -11.06 -20.90
C GLU A 186 16.51 -9.74 -21.51
N PRO A 187 16.71 -9.51 -22.82
CA PRO A 187 16.12 -8.38 -23.52
C PRO A 187 14.60 -8.40 -23.39
N GLY A 188 14.00 -7.28 -22.99
CA GLY A 188 12.55 -7.19 -22.77
C GLY A 188 12.08 -7.59 -21.37
N ALA A 189 13.00 -7.88 -20.43
CA ALA A 189 12.64 -8.30 -19.08
C ALA A 189 11.88 -7.25 -18.26
N GLU A 190 12.07 -5.96 -18.56
CA GLU A 190 11.33 -4.85 -17.91
C GLU A 190 9.88 -4.85 -18.39
N GLU A 191 9.66 -4.98 -19.70
CA GLU A 191 8.35 -4.95 -20.34
C GLU A 191 7.52 -6.20 -20.02
N SER A 192 8.17 -7.37 -19.94
CA SER A 192 7.50 -8.65 -19.63
C SER A 192 7.19 -8.82 -18.14
N GLY A 193 7.72 -7.95 -17.27
CA GLY A 193 7.65 -8.08 -15.81
C GLY A 193 8.60 -9.14 -15.22
N TYR A 194 9.44 -9.77 -16.04
CA TYR A 194 10.42 -10.76 -15.58
C TYR A 194 11.43 -10.17 -14.59
N ALA A 195 11.91 -8.93 -14.83
CA ALA A 195 12.85 -8.27 -13.92
C ALA A 195 12.22 -8.02 -12.54
N ARG A 196 10.96 -7.57 -12.49
CA ARG A 196 10.20 -7.39 -11.25
C ARG A 196 10.04 -8.72 -10.51
N LYS A 197 9.68 -9.79 -11.22
CA LYS A 197 9.58 -11.13 -10.64
C LYS A 197 10.90 -11.58 -10.01
N MET A 198 12.03 -11.25 -10.63
CA MET A 198 13.34 -11.59 -10.05
C MET A 198 13.66 -10.78 -8.79
N ALA A 199 13.26 -9.51 -8.71
CA ALA A 199 13.33 -8.73 -7.48
C ALA A 199 12.43 -9.33 -6.38
N PHE A 200 11.17 -9.63 -6.73
CA PHE A 200 10.19 -10.27 -5.84
C PHE A 200 10.74 -11.58 -5.25
N ASN A 201 11.31 -12.45 -6.08
CA ASN A 201 11.89 -13.72 -5.64
C ASN A 201 13.01 -13.53 -4.62
N LYS A 202 13.79 -12.45 -4.76
CA LYS A 202 14.92 -12.19 -3.87
C LYS A 202 14.48 -11.90 -2.45
N TRP A 203 13.30 -11.30 -2.25
CA TRP A 203 12.71 -11.08 -0.93
C TRP A 203 12.66 -12.36 -0.09
N PHE A 204 12.36 -13.51 -0.69
CA PHE A 204 12.23 -14.78 0.05
C PHE A 204 13.58 -15.45 0.37
N THR A 205 14.68 -14.84 -0.09
CA THR A 205 16.04 -15.38 0.07
C THR A 205 16.98 -14.43 0.82
N THR A 206 16.51 -13.27 1.25
CA THR A 206 17.31 -12.29 1.99
C THR A 206 17.23 -12.50 3.50
N ASP A 207 18.35 -12.39 4.21
CA ASP A 207 18.41 -12.66 5.67
C ASP A 207 17.51 -11.73 6.50
N TRP A 208 17.46 -10.44 6.15
CA TRP A 208 16.69 -9.46 6.92
C TRP A 208 15.17 -9.70 6.80
N SER A 209 14.70 -10.12 5.62
CA SER A 209 13.28 -10.40 5.41
C SER A 209 12.89 -11.66 6.19
N LEU A 210 13.75 -12.68 6.30
CA LEU A 210 13.51 -13.84 7.17
C LEU A 210 13.38 -13.42 8.65
N GLY A 211 14.09 -12.38 9.08
CA GLY A 211 13.90 -11.76 10.39
C GLY A 211 12.54 -11.07 10.56
N TYR A 212 12.00 -10.48 9.49
CA TYR A 212 10.69 -9.81 9.47
C TYR A 212 9.51 -10.75 9.77
N ALA A 213 9.58 -12.04 9.42
CA ALA A 213 8.56 -13.04 9.80
C ALA A 213 8.42 -13.15 11.30
N SER A 214 9.53 -13.18 12.03
CA SER A 214 9.46 -13.37 13.48
C SER A 214 8.72 -12.24 14.19
N ASP A 215 8.78 -11.03 13.63
CA ASP A 215 8.08 -9.85 14.15
C ASP A 215 6.59 -9.85 13.74
N ASN A 216 6.21 -10.60 12.69
CA ASN A 216 4.85 -10.69 12.16
C ASN A 216 4.13 -12.04 12.41
N ILE A 217 4.74 -13.00 13.11
CA ILE A 217 4.06 -14.24 13.53
C ILE A 217 2.92 -13.96 14.52
N ASP A 218 2.97 -12.82 15.22
CA ASP A 218 1.89 -12.34 16.08
C ASP A 218 0.74 -11.68 15.29
N TYR A 219 0.70 -11.82 13.95
CA TYR A 219 -0.48 -11.57 13.13
C TYR A 219 -1.55 -12.63 13.45
N ARG A 220 -2.04 -12.58 14.70
CA ARG A 220 -3.43 -12.87 14.99
C ARG A 220 -4.18 -11.96 14.04
N PRO A 221 -5.03 -12.49 13.16
CA PRO A 221 -5.97 -11.66 12.43
C PRO A 221 -6.63 -10.81 13.50
N SER A 222 -6.28 -9.51 13.57
CA SER A 222 -6.23 -8.83 14.88
C SER A 222 -7.53 -9.09 15.60
N ASP A 223 -7.45 -9.61 16.84
CA ASP A 223 -8.66 -10.02 17.56
C ASP A 223 -9.71 -8.91 17.51
N ASN A 224 -9.29 -7.65 17.36
CA ASN A 224 -10.15 -6.49 17.11
C ASN A 224 -10.74 -6.44 15.70
N ILE A 225 -9.97 -6.46 14.60
CA ILE A 225 -10.57 -6.41 13.25
C ILE A 225 -11.51 -7.60 13.08
N HIS A 226 -11.09 -8.82 13.44
CA HIS A 226 -11.95 -10.01 13.37
C HIS A 226 -13.23 -9.85 14.20
N ARG A 227 -13.13 -9.38 15.45
CA ARG A 227 -14.31 -9.08 16.27
C ARG A 227 -15.19 -8.00 15.66
N GLU A 228 -14.63 -6.97 15.04
CA GLU A 228 -15.41 -5.92 14.38
C GLU A 228 -16.08 -6.42 13.10
N MET A 229 -15.43 -7.30 12.31
CA MET A 229 -16.10 -7.95 11.17
C MET A 229 -17.30 -8.76 11.67
N LEU A 230 -17.13 -9.51 12.76
CA LEU A 230 -18.18 -10.33 13.34
C LEU A 230 -19.32 -9.51 13.93
N LYS A 231 -19.02 -8.40 14.61
CA LYS A 231 -20.03 -7.46 15.14
C LYS A 231 -20.79 -6.77 14.01
N GLY A 232 -20.10 -6.42 12.93
CA GLY A 232 -20.69 -5.77 11.76
C GLY A 232 -21.42 -6.72 10.81
N GLY A 233 -21.43 -8.03 11.07
CA GLY A 233 -22.10 -9.02 10.22
C GLY A 233 -21.33 -9.35 8.94
N ALA A 234 -20.01 -9.15 8.92
CA ALA A 234 -19.17 -9.56 7.81
C ALA A 234 -19.16 -11.09 7.69
N ARG A 235 -19.11 -11.55 6.44
CA ARG A 235 -18.92 -12.96 6.10
C ARG A 235 -17.46 -13.30 6.25
N ILE A 236 -17.20 -14.36 7.00
CA ILE A 236 -15.88 -14.95 7.14
C ILE A 236 -15.90 -16.31 6.45
N GLU A 237 -14.96 -16.50 5.54
CA GLU A 237 -14.78 -17.73 4.77
C GLU A 237 -13.34 -18.20 4.91
N ASN A 238 -13.13 -19.51 4.87
CA ASN A 238 -11.78 -20.05 4.71
C ASN A 238 -11.24 -19.62 3.33
N MET A 239 -9.94 -19.36 3.26
CA MET A 239 -9.27 -19.23 1.98
C MET A 239 -9.22 -20.59 1.27
N GLU A 240 -9.52 -20.60 -0.03
CA GLU A 240 -9.44 -21.79 -0.87
C GLU A 240 -8.17 -21.76 -1.74
N GLN A 241 -7.77 -22.93 -2.27
CA GLN A 241 -6.62 -23.01 -3.18
C GLN A 241 -6.76 -22.09 -4.41
N GLY A 242 -7.99 -21.81 -4.85
CA GLY A 242 -8.28 -20.88 -5.94
C GLY A 242 -7.90 -19.43 -5.62
N ASP A 243 -7.97 -19.03 -4.35
CA ASP A 243 -7.62 -17.68 -3.89
C ASP A 243 -6.10 -17.47 -3.96
N PHE A 244 -5.31 -18.50 -3.64
CA PHE A 244 -3.85 -18.50 -3.84
C PHE A 244 -3.45 -18.37 -5.32
N ALA A 245 -4.20 -18.97 -6.23
CA ALA A 245 -3.95 -18.80 -7.66
C ALA A 245 -4.25 -17.37 -8.13
N GLN A 246 -5.22 -16.69 -7.50
CA GLN A 246 -5.53 -15.30 -7.79
C GLN A 246 -4.40 -14.37 -7.31
N LEU A 247 -3.86 -14.60 -6.11
CA LEU A 247 -2.64 -13.95 -5.61
C LEU A 247 -1.49 -14.04 -6.62
N GLY A 248 -1.17 -15.25 -7.12
CA GLY A 248 -0.09 -15.45 -8.09
C GLY A 248 -0.22 -14.63 -9.38
N LYS A 249 -1.46 -14.35 -9.84
CA LYS A 249 -1.71 -13.48 -11.02
C LYS A 249 -1.33 -12.02 -10.77
N TYR A 250 -1.43 -11.55 -9.53
CA TYR A 250 -1.07 -10.19 -9.16
C TYR A 250 0.41 -10.04 -8.82
N LEU A 251 1.05 -11.10 -8.32
CA LEU A 251 2.43 -11.11 -7.85
C LEU A 251 3.46 -11.38 -8.96
N ALA A 252 3.36 -10.70 -10.10
CA ALA A 252 4.28 -10.88 -11.23
C ALA A 252 4.45 -12.36 -11.70
N ASN A 253 3.37 -13.16 -11.67
CA ASN A 253 3.39 -14.60 -11.95
C ASN A 253 4.29 -15.42 -11.00
N ALA A 254 4.42 -15.01 -9.74
CA ALA A 254 5.00 -15.81 -8.68
C ALA A 254 4.21 -17.11 -8.48
N ASP A 255 4.88 -18.16 -7.99
CA ASP A 255 4.24 -19.42 -7.58
C ASP A 255 4.17 -19.47 -6.04
N PRO A 256 3.03 -19.11 -5.43
CA PRO A 256 2.86 -19.04 -3.97
C PRO A 256 3.27 -20.31 -3.23
N GLN A 257 3.00 -21.48 -3.83
CA GLN A 257 3.29 -22.77 -3.19
C GLN A 257 4.79 -22.99 -3.03
N LYS A 258 5.58 -22.58 -4.01
CA LYS A 258 7.04 -22.65 -3.94
C LYS A 258 7.62 -21.82 -2.79
N TYR A 259 7.00 -20.70 -2.42
CA TYR A 259 7.47 -19.87 -1.31
C TYR A 259 6.98 -20.36 0.04
N ALA A 260 5.80 -21.00 0.10
CA ALA A 260 5.31 -21.63 1.33
C ALA A 260 6.33 -22.61 1.91
N GLU A 261 7.01 -23.39 1.05
CA GLU A 261 8.07 -24.32 1.45
C GLU A 261 9.36 -23.63 1.95
N GLN A 262 9.57 -22.35 1.59
CA GLN A 262 10.74 -21.57 1.96
C GLN A 262 10.55 -20.75 3.23
N VAL A 263 9.29 -20.53 3.66
CA VAL A 263 8.99 -19.83 4.91
C VAL A 263 9.32 -20.77 6.06
N THR A 264 10.53 -20.64 6.60
CA THR A 264 10.93 -21.30 7.84
C THR A 264 10.55 -20.46 9.03
N VAL A 265 9.65 -20.97 9.87
CA VAL A 265 9.36 -20.38 11.19
C VAL A 265 10.61 -20.56 12.08
N PRO A 266 11.22 -19.49 12.60
CA PRO A 266 12.36 -19.63 13.49
C PRO A 266 11.99 -20.46 14.72
N ALA A 267 12.91 -21.29 15.20
CA ALA A 267 12.65 -22.20 16.33
C ALA A 267 12.12 -21.48 17.60
N LYS A 268 12.55 -20.23 17.81
CA LYS A 268 12.09 -19.36 18.92
C LYS A 268 10.58 -19.06 18.85
N ASP A 269 9.97 -19.13 17.67
CA ASP A 269 8.59 -18.72 17.41
C ASP A 269 7.64 -19.92 17.24
N LEU A 270 8.13 -21.16 17.23
CA LEU A 270 7.31 -22.37 17.03
C LEU A 270 6.15 -22.48 18.03
N ARG A 271 6.39 -22.16 19.31
CA ARG A 271 5.32 -22.15 20.33
C ARG A 271 4.22 -21.13 20.05
N ARG A 272 4.59 -20.00 19.43
CA ARG A 272 3.61 -18.96 19.06
C ARG A 272 2.76 -19.44 17.88
N VAL A 273 3.38 -20.08 16.90
CA VAL A 273 2.68 -20.71 15.76
C VAL A 273 1.74 -21.81 16.24
N GLU A 274 2.19 -22.72 17.10
CA GLU A 274 1.33 -23.77 17.68
C GLU A 274 0.10 -23.20 18.41
N GLN A 275 0.27 -22.07 19.13
CA GLN A 275 -0.84 -21.40 19.80
C GLN A 275 -1.79 -20.75 18.79
N ALA A 276 -1.24 -20.06 17.79
CA ALA A 276 -2.02 -19.44 16.73
C ALA A 276 -2.81 -20.48 15.92
N GLU A 277 -2.26 -21.68 15.68
CA GLU A 277 -2.95 -22.79 15.00
C GLU A 277 -4.13 -23.31 15.82
N LYS A 278 -4.00 -23.39 17.14
CA LYS A 278 -5.11 -23.74 18.04
C LYS A 278 -6.21 -22.68 18.02
N ASP A 279 -5.82 -21.41 18.05
CA ASP A 279 -6.76 -20.28 17.99
C ASP A 279 -7.49 -20.24 16.63
N PHE A 280 -6.79 -20.49 15.52
CA PHE A 280 -7.36 -20.64 14.18
C PHE A 280 -8.34 -21.80 14.11
N THR A 281 -7.94 -22.99 14.58
CA THR A 281 -8.81 -24.18 14.60
C THR A 281 -10.12 -23.91 15.35
N ARG A 282 -10.04 -23.23 16.50
CA ARG A 282 -11.22 -22.82 17.27
C ARG A 282 -12.08 -21.82 16.49
N LEU A 283 -11.47 -20.83 15.84
CA LEU A 283 -12.19 -19.84 15.05
C LEU A 283 -12.95 -20.50 13.88
N THR A 284 -12.29 -21.38 13.12
CA THR A 284 -12.92 -22.14 12.02
C THR A 284 -14.11 -22.97 12.53
N GLN A 285 -13.96 -23.66 13.66
CA GLN A 285 -15.07 -24.40 14.29
C GLN A 285 -16.23 -23.48 14.68
N ASP A 286 -15.95 -22.30 15.24
CA ASP A 286 -17.00 -21.35 15.60
C ASP A 286 -17.68 -20.74 14.34
N VAL A 287 -16.96 -20.60 13.19
CA VAL A 287 -17.53 -20.18 11.88
C VAL A 287 -18.46 -21.26 11.35
N GLU A 288 -17.96 -22.48 11.22
CA GLU A 288 -18.69 -23.62 10.63
C GLU A 288 -19.93 -23.99 11.44
N SER A 289 -19.87 -23.84 12.77
CA SER A 289 -21.00 -24.12 13.65
C SER A 289 -21.99 -22.96 13.79
N GLY A 290 -21.69 -21.79 13.20
CA GLY A 290 -22.48 -20.57 13.38
C GLY A 290 -22.45 -19.99 14.81
N GLN A 291 -21.59 -20.52 15.71
CA GLN A 291 -21.47 -20.07 17.09
C GLN A 291 -20.78 -18.72 17.25
N LEU A 292 -20.10 -18.23 16.20
CA LEU A 292 -19.41 -16.95 16.22
C LEU A 292 -20.33 -15.74 16.47
N HIS A 293 -21.56 -15.77 15.96
CA HIS A 293 -22.55 -14.71 16.21
C HIS A 293 -23.10 -14.72 17.65
N ASP A 294 -23.06 -15.85 18.34
CA ASP A 294 -23.65 -16.02 19.68
C ASP A 294 -22.66 -15.69 20.82
N ARG A 295 -21.35 -15.68 20.52
CA ARG A 295 -20.30 -15.33 21.50
C ARG A 295 -19.83 -13.88 21.43
N SER A 296 -19.84 -13.24 20.26
CA SER A 296 -19.45 -11.82 20.11
C SER A 296 -20.38 -10.85 20.85
N LEU A 297 -21.57 -11.33 21.25
CA LEU A 297 -22.56 -10.62 22.07
C LEU A 297 -22.41 -10.86 23.58
N LYS A 298 -21.51 -11.76 24.02
CA LYS A 298 -21.28 -11.97 25.45
C LYS A 298 -20.34 -10.89 25.96
N VAL A 299 -20.87 -10.07 26.87
CA VAL A 299 -20.17 -9.00 27.56
C VAL A 299 -18.87 -9.53 28.15
N GLU A 300 -17.73 -9.05 27.66
CA GLU A 300 -16.44 -9.37 28.27
C GLU A 300 -16.42 -8.80 29.68
N LYS A 301 -15.93 -9.60 30.62
CA LYS A 301 -15.70 -9.17 31.98
C LYS A 301 -14.21 -8.91 32.15
N ASP A 302 -13.85 -7.81 32.80
CA ASP A 302 -12.45 -7.53 33.15
C ASP A 302 -11.88 -8.62 34.08
N ALA A 303 -10.59 -8.55 34.40
CA ALA A 303 -9.93 -9.47 35.33
C ALA A 303 -10.59 -9.51 36.74
N TYR A 304 -11.54 -8.62 37.02
CA TYR A 304 -12.29 -8.51 38.27
C TYR A 304 -13.77 -8.90 38.12
N GLY A 305 -14.18 -9.45 36.97
CA GLY A 305 -15.55 -9.89 36.73
C GLY A 305 -16.54 -8.76 36.41
N ARG A 306 -16.07 -7.53 36.14
CA ARG A 306 -16.95 -6.40 35.79
C ARG A 306 -17.19 -6.38 34.30
N GLU A 307 -18.45 -6.23 33.93
CA GLU A 307 -18.85 -6.03 32.54
C GLU A 307 -18.11 -4.84 31.92
N ILE A 308 -17.31 -5.12 30.89
CA ILE A 308 -16.71 -4.13 30.02
C ILE A 308 -17.86 -3.69 29.11
N ALA A 309 -18.44 -2.54 29.41
CA ALA A 309 -19.48 -1.96 28.57
C ALA A 309 -18.96 -1.89 27.13
N PRO A 310 -19.73 -2.35 26.13
CA PRO A 310 -19.34 -2.15 24.74
C PRO A 310 -19.10 -0.65 24.55
N ALA A 311 -18.01 -0.28 23.87
CA ALA A 311 -17.75 1.11 23.53
C ALA A 311 -19.02 1.68 22.92
N ALA A 312 -19.53 2.78 23.51
CA ALA A 312 -20.74 3.41 23.01
C ALA A 312 -20.51 3.68 21.51
N PRO A 313 -21.45 3.32 20.62
CA PRO A 313 -21.30 3.59 19.21
C PRO A 313 -20.99 5.08 19.07
N VAL A 314 -19.83 5.37 18.47
CA VAL A 314 -19.42 6.74 18.17
C VAL A 314 -20.52 7.29 17.29
N ARG A 315 -21.33 8.19 17.83
CA ARG A 315 -22.40 8.82 17.05
C ARG A 315 -21.70 9.53 15.89
N PRO A 316 -22.08 9.28 14.63
CA PRO A 316 -21.57 10.07 13.53
C PRO A 316 -21.81 11.54 13.87
N SER A 317 -20.74 12.33 13.78
CA SER A 317 -20.80 13.77 13.93
C SER A 317 -21.93 14.28 13.04
N THR A 318 -22.96 14.87 13.63
CA THR A 318 -23.99 15.62 12.91
C THR A 318 -23.36 16.94 12.45
N ALA A 319 -22.42 16.86 11.51
CA ALA A 319 -22.12 17.99 10.66
C ALA A 319 -23.34 18.13 9.73
N GLU A 320 -24.24 19.05 10.09
CA GLU A 320 -25.31 19.49 9.20
C GLU A 320 -24.70 19.87 7.86
N ALA A 321 -25.04 19.10 6.82
CA ALA A 321 -24.81 19.51 5.45
C ALA A 321 -25.59 20.80 5.22
N ALA A 322 -24.89 21.95 5.23
CA ALA A 322 -25.42 23.21 4.77
C ALA A 322 -25.94 23.02 3.33
N LYS A 323 -27.24 23.20 3.14
CA LYS A 323 -27.85 23.17 1.81
C LYS A 323 -27.18 24.22 0.93
N PRO A 324 -26.78 23.88 -0.31
CA PRO A 324 -26.28 24.89 -1.23
C PRO A 324 -27.40 25.87 -1.54
N VAL A 325 -27.16 27.15 -1.24
CA VAL A 325 -27.97 28.26 -1.74
C VAL A 325 -27.79 28.29 -3.26
N VAL A 326 -28.85 27.98 -3.99
CA VAL A 326 -28.92 28.15 -5.44
C VAL A 326 -28.98 29.65 -5.69
N SER A 327 -27.83 30.25 -6.03
CA SER A 327 -27.79 31.59 -6.63
C SER A 327 -28.04 31.45 -8.13
N GLU A 328 -29.05 32.17 -8.61
CA GLU A 328 -29.40 32.29 -10.04
C GLU A 328 -28.19 32.74 -10.88
N PRO A 329 -28.06 32.26 -12.13
CA PRO A 329 -26.99 32.72 -13.00
C PRO A 329 -27.28 34.13 -13.51
N ALA A 330 -26.32 35.03 -13.30
CA ALA A 330 -26.30 36.33 -13.95
C ALA A 330 -26.19 36.19 -15.47
N GLU A 331 -27.04 36.93 -16.18
CA GLU A 331 -27.04 37.06 -17.64
C GLU A 331 -25.67 37.51 -18.16
N THR A 332 -25.09 36.72 -19.07
CA THR A 332 -23.96 37.14 -19.89
C THR A 332 -24.45 37.95 -21.09
N PRO A 333 -23.80 39.09 -21.42
CA PRO A 333 -24.15 39.86 -22.59
C PRO A 333 -23.66 39.19 -23.88
N ASP A 334 -24.55 39.27 -24.86
CA ASP A 334 -24.48 38.81 -26.24
C ASP A 334 -23.20 39.25 -26.98
N ALA A 335 -22.42 38.27 -27.46
CA ALA A 335 -21.26 38.49 -28.32
C ALA A 335 -21.57 37.98 -29.73
N GLY A 336 -21.88 38.92 -30.62
CA GLY A 336 -22.22 38.66 -32.03
C GLY A 336 -21.10 37.99 -32.85
N PRO A 337 -21.42 37.56 -34.10
CA PRO A 337 -20.60 36.63 -34.86
C PRO A 337 -19.35 37.30 -35.47
N ARG A 338 -18.17 36.77 -35.16
CA ARG A 338 -16.93 37.11 -35.88
C ARG A 338 -16.77 36.24 -37.12
N LYS A 339 -16.55 36.90 -38.26
CA LYS A 339 -16.24 36.30 -39.57
C LYS A 339 -14.89 35.54 -39.54
N PRO A 340 -14.74 34.47 -40.35
CA PRO A 340 -13.48 33.73 -40.45
C PRO A 340 -12.43 34.52 -41.24
N GLN A 341 -11.19 34.54 -40.74
CA GLN A 341 -10.01 34.98 -41.48
C GLN A 341 -9.28 33.76 -42.10
N PRO A 342 -8.71 33.88 -43.30
CA PRO A 342 -7.99 32.80 -43.96
C PRO A 342 -6.57 32.63 -43.41
N LEU A 343 -6.17 31.38 -43.15
CA LEU A 343 -4.81 30.99 -42.80
C LEU A 343 -3.92 31.00 -44.04
N SER A 344 -2.92 31.89 -44.07
CA SER A 344 -1.87 31.88 -45.07
C SER A 344 -0.77 30.87 -44.71
N SER A 345 -0.52 29.95 -45.63
CA SER A 345 0.61 29.02 -45.70
C SER A 345 1.97 29.75 -45.67
N ARG A 346 2.94 29.21 -44.93
CA ARG A 346 4.40 29.24 -45.24
C ARG A 346 5.16 28.32 -44.29
N PHE A 347 5.57 27.15 -44.78
CA PHE A 347 6.66 26.36 -44.20
C PHE A 347 7.82 26.40 -45.19
N ASN A 348 8.91 27.04 -44.77
CA ASN A 348 10.22 26.95 -45.41
C ASN A 348 10.95 25.71 -44.86
N ARG A 349 11.44 24.86 -45.76
CA ARG A 349 12.53 23.91 -45.50
C ARG A 349 13.86 24.68 -45.43
N PRO A 350 14.87 24.12 -44.76
CA PRO A 350 16.20 24.13 -45.35
C PRO A 350 16.77 22.72 -45.54
N SER A 351 17.41 22.59 -46.69
CA SER A 351 18.34 21.53 -47.11
C SER A 351 19.61 21.58 -46.25
N GLY A 352 20.29 20.44 -46.13
CA GLY A 352 21.33 20.19 -45.13
C GLY A 352 22.76 20.64 -45.43
N ILE A 353 23.64 20.19 -44.54
CA ILE A 353 24.97 19.58 -44.79
C ILE A 353 25.06 18.38 -43.86
#